data_AF-A0A942ABQ1-F1
#
_entry.id   AF-A0A942ABQ1-F1
#
_cell.length_a   1.000
_cell.length_b   1.000
_cell.length_c   1.000
_cell.angle_alpha   90.00
_cell.angle_beta   90.00
_cell.angle_gamma   90.00
#
_symmetry.space_group_name_H-M   'P 1'
#
loop_
_entity.id
_entity.type
_entity.pdbx_description
1 polymer ?
#
loop_
_entity_poly.entity_id
_entity_poly.type
_entity_poly.pdbx_seq_one_letter_code
_entity_poly.pdbx_strand_id
1 'polypeptide(L)' 'MIGTLELKKIMLSVFLFWVAVSISAQGRKVSGTVRDADGSSLPGVTVVEKGTTNGVSTDLDG' A
#
# COMPACT_ATOMS: atom_id res chain seq x y z
N MET A 1 -0.38 -10.66 -42.38
CA MET A 1 0.59 -9.97 -41.51
C MET A 1 0.01 -8.72 -40.83
N ILE A 2 -0.93 -8.00 -41.44
CA ILE A 2 -1.55 -6.80 -40.84
C ILE A 2 -2.54 -7.13 -39.70
N GLY A 3 -3.37 -8.18 -39.81
CA GLY A 3 -4.32 -8.55 -38.74
C GLY A 3 -3.69 -9.09 -37.44
N THR A 4 -2.50 -9.70 -37.52
CA THR A 4 -1.78 -10.20 -36.34
C THR A 4 -1.15 -9.08 -35.52
N LEU A 5 -0.91 -7.91 -36.13
CA LEU A 5 -0.32 -6.76 -35.46
C LEU A 5 -1.35 -6.06 -34.56
N GLU A 6 -2.58 -5.92 -35.04
CA GLU A 6 -3.70 -5.34 -34.29
C GLU A 6 -4.08 -6.23 -33.09
N LEU A 7 -4.07 -7.56 -33.26
CA LEU A 7 -4.29 -8.50 -32.16
C LEU A 7 -3.23 -8.37 -31.05
N LYS A 8 -1.95 -8.21 -31.41
CA LYS A 8 -0.86 -8.00 -30.44
C LYS A 8 -1.02 -6.70 -29.66
N LYS A 9 -1.46 -5.61 -30.30
CA LYS A 9 -1.71 -4.32 -29.63
C LYS A 9 -2.85 -4.43 -28.62
N ILE A 10 -3.93 -5.12 -28.97
CA ILE A 10 -5.08 -5.37 -28.08
C ILE A 10 -4.66 -6.25 -26.89
N MET A 11 -3.85 -7.29 -27.12
CA MET A 11 -3.34 -8.11 -26.02
C MET A 11 -2.43 -7.32 -25.07
N LEU A 12 -1.59 -6.44 -25.60
CA LEU A 12 -0.73 -5.58 -24.80
C LEU A 12 -1.54 -4.57 -23.98
N SER A 13 -2.57 -3.95 -24.56
CA SER A 13 -3.42 -3.00 -23.82
C SER A 13 -4.23 -3.67 -22.71
N VAL A 14 -4.75 -4.88 -22.94
CA VAL A 14 -5.42 -5.68 -21.91
C VAL A 14 -4.44 -6.07 -20.79
N PHE A 15 -3.22 -6.46 -21.13
CA PHE A 15 -2.18 -6.78 -20.15
C PHE A 15 -1.80 -5.56 -19.28
N LEU A 16 -1.59 -4.40 -19.90
CA LEU A 16 -1.28 -3.15 -19.20
C LEU A 16 -2.43 -2.71 -18.29
N PHE A 17 -3.67 -2.88 -18.73
CA PHE A 17 -4.86 -2.62 -17.92
C PHE A 17 -4.91 -3.51 -16.68
N TRP A 18 -4.59 -4.81 -16.83
CA TRP A 18 -4.57 -5.76 -15.72
C TRP A 18 -3.49 -5.43 -14.67
N VAL A 19 -2.32 -5.00 -15.12
CA VAL A 19 -1.24 -4.55 -14.24
C VAL A 19 -1.66 -3.29 -13.46
N ALA A 20 -2.31 -2.32 -14.12
CA ALA A 20 -2.78 -1.10 -13.47
C ALA A 20 -3.81 -1.36 -12.36
N VAL A 21 -4.75 -2.29 -12.57
CA VAL A 21 -5.74 -2.69 -11.55
C VAL A 21 -5.07 -3.37 -10.35
N SER A 22 -4.01 -4.15 -10.59
CA SER A 22 -3.29 -4.87 -9.53
C SER A 22 -2.52 -3.94 -8.58
N ILE A 23 -2.03 -2.79 -9.06
CA ILE A 23 -1.32 -1.79 -8.24
C ILE A 23 -2.27 -1.13 -7.22
N SER A 24 -3.53 -0.94 -7.59
CA SER A 24 -4.54 -0.30 -6.73
C SER A 24 -4.96 -1.13 -5.50
N ALA A 25 -4.49 -2.37 -5.36
CA ALA A 25 -4.81 -3.26 -4.23
C ALA A 25 -3.89 -3.09 -3.00
N GLN A 26 -2.79 -2.33 -3.10
CA GLN A 26 -1.67 -2.37 -2.15
C GLN A 26 -1.75 -1.45 -0.92
N GLY A 27 -2.89 -0.85 -0.56
CA GLY A 27 -2.85 0.12 0.54
C GLY A 27 -4.17 0.39 1.23
N ARG A 28 -4.47 -0.36 2.29
CA ARG A 28 -5.35 0.16 3.35
C ARG A 28 -4.48 1.02 4.27
N LYS A 29 -4.63 2.33 4.19
CA LYS A 29 -3.99 3.24 5.15
C LYS A 29 -4.68 3.06 6.50
N VAL A 30 -3.95 2.57 7.49
CA VAL A 30 -4.39 2.47 8.89
C VAL A 30 -3.70 3.57 9.67
N SER A 31 -4.47 4.32 10.46
CA SER A 31 -3.98 5.42 11.30
C SER A 31 -4.55 5.29 12.71
N GLY A 32 -3.79 5.75 13.70
CA GLY A 32 -4.19 5.77 15.11
C GLY A 32 -3.18 6.59 15.92
N THR A 33 -3.41 6.66 17.23
CA THR A 33 -2.53 7.34 18.18
C THR A 33 -2.16 6.39 19.31
N VAL A 34 -0.90 6.37 19.69
CA VAL A 34 -0.34 5.55 20.75
C VAL A 34 -0.26 6.39 22.02
N ARG A 35 -0.87 5.88 23.09
CA ARG A 35 -0.90 6.52 24.41
C ARG A 35 -0.46 5.55 25.50
N ASP A 36 0.05 6.10 26.60
CA ASP A 36 0.32 5.33 27.82
C ASP A 36 -0.96 5.05 28.63
N ALA A 37 -0.79 4.43 29.81
CA ALA A 37 -1.90 4.08 30.70
C ALA A 37 -2.61 5.32 31.29
N ASP A 38 -1.92 6.46 31.39
CA ASP A 38 -2.43 7.71 31.92
C ASP A 38 -3.05 8.60 30.82
N GLY A 39 -2.95 8.17 29.55
CA GLY A 39 -3.51 8.85 28.39
C GLY A 39 -2.54 9.82 27.70
N SER A 40 -1.27 9.86 28.08
CA SER A 40 -0.25 10.70 27.45
C SER A 40 0.18 10.15 26.10
N SER A 41 0.45 11.00 25.10
CA SER A 41 0.97 10.56 23.80
C SER A 41 2.38 9.97 23.91
N LEU A 42 2.66 8.96 23.09
CA LEU A 42 3.97 8.31 23.06
C LEU A 42 4.68 8.53 21.71
N PRO A 43 5.50 9.59 21.59
CA PRO A 43 6.30 9.83 20.39
C PRO A 43 7.51 8.89 20.29
N GLY A 44 7.90 8.55 19.06
CA GLY A 44 9.10 7.75 18.78
C GLY A 44 8.96 6.24 19.03
N VAL A 45 7.75 5.75 19.31
CA VAL A 45 7.48 4.31 19.45
C VAL A 45 7.37 3.69 18.07
N THR A 46 7.83 2.44 17.92
CA THR A 46 7.71 1.70 16.65
C THR A 46 6.46 0.84 16.64
N VAL A 47 5.59 1.04 15.65
CA VAL A 47 4.43 0.20 15.36
C VAL A 47 4.77 -0.72 14.20
N VAL A 48 4.59 -2.03 14.38
CA VAL A 48 4.88 -3.05 13.36
C VAL A 48 3.58 -3.74 12.95
N GLU A 49 3.34 -3.85 11.65
CA GLU A 49 2.22 -4.60 11.12
C GLU A 49 2.44 -6.11 11.34
N LYS A 50 1.51 -6.74 12.06
CA LYS A 50 1.62 -8.15 12.46
C LYS A 50 1.78 -9.07 11.24
N GLY A 51 2.79 -9.93 11.28
CA GLY A 51 3.07 -10.90 10.21
C GLY A 51 3.86 -10.31 9.03
N THR A 52 4.30 -9.05 9.13
CA THR A 52 5.15 -8.39 8.15
C THR A 52 6.42 -7.83 8.82
N THR A 53 7.31 -7.26 8.03
CA THR A 53 8.45 -6.46 8.50
C THR A 53 8.22 -4.95 8.31
N ASN A 54 6.97 -4.54 8.04
CA ASN A 54 6.62 -3.13 7.86
C ASN A 54 6.49 -2.47 9.23
N GLY A 55 7.25 -1.40 9.45
CA GLY A 55 7.20 -0.62 10.68
C GLY A 55 7.18 0.88 10.41
N VAL A 56 6.52 1.61 11.30
CA VAL A 56 6.47 3.09 11.30
C VAL A 56 6.67 3.61 12.71
N SER A 57 7.33 4.75 12.86
CA SER A 57 7.49 5.41 14.16
C SER A 57 6.41 6.48 14.36
N THR A 58 5.89 6.59 15.58
CA THR A 58 4.91 7.61 15.98
C THR A 58 5.49 9.01 15.96
N ASP A 59 4.65 10.01 15.68
CA ASP A 59 5.05 11.42 15.65
C ASP A 59 4.84 12.09 17.02
N LEU A 60 4.86 13.43 17.10
CA LEU A 60 4.73 14.17 18.37
C LEU A 60 3.36 13.99 19.04
N ASP A 61 2.32 13.66 18.27
CA ASP A 61 0.97 13.43 18.77
C ASP A 61 0.76 11.97 19.22
N GLY A 62 1.71 11.09 18.92
CA GLY A 62 1.68 9.64 19.18
C GLY A 62 1.35 8.83 17.93
#